data_AF-A0A940YVH5-F1
#
_entry.id   AF-A0A940YVH5-F1
#
_cell.length_a   1.000
_cell.length_b   1.000
_cell.length_c   1.000
_cell.angle_alpha   90.00
_cell.angle_beta   90.00
_cell.angle_gamma   90.00
#
_symmetry.space_group_name_H-M   'P 1'
#
loop_
_entity.id
_entity.type
_entity.pdbx_description
1 polymer ?
#
loop_
_entity_poly.entity_id
_entity_poly.type
_entity_poly.pdbx_seq_one_letter_code
_entity_poly.pdbx_strand_id
1 'polypeptide(L)'
;MSAAVGSAVQLTAAVSCGSDPGGGLGVSFFDGDELLETVPVAGGVAAYRATFATSGSHTVTAAYNGNGACDASHGTVTVQVSPSGSSPSAPPLLGLPDVCLLACGGVFGFGVGDIHNNVDVR
;
A
#
# COMPACT_ATOMS: atom_id res chain seq x y z
N MET A 1 -7.77 -0.10 -0.28
CA MET A 1 -7.87 -1.35 0.51
C MET A 1 -8.49 -1.04 1.88
N SER A 2 -9.33 -1.92 2.42
CA SER A 2 -9.95 -1.75 3.75
C SER A 2 -9.65 -2.93 4.67
N ALA A 3 -9.40 -2.65 5.94
CA ALA A 3 -9.06 -3.62 6.98
C ALA A 3 -9.74 -3.25 8.30
N ALA A 4 -9.70 -4.13 9.31
CA ALA A 4 -10.14 -3.84 10.66
C ALA A 4 -8.93 -3.69 11.60
N VAL A 5 -9.07 -2.94 12.69
CA VAL A 5 -8.04 -2.85 13.73
C VAL A 5 -7.68 -4.25 14.24
N GLY A 6 -6.38 -4.54 14.31
CA GLY A 6 -5.87 -5.85 14.70
C GLY A 6 -5.95 -6.94 13.61
N SER A 7 -6.52 -6.66 12.44
CA SER A 7 -6.45 -7.57 11.31
C SER A 7 -5.09 -7.48 10.62
N ALA A 8 -4.51 -8.64 10.31
CA ALA A 8 -3.32 -8.72 9.48
C ALA A 8 -3.67 -8.39 8.02
N VAL A 9 -2.96 -7.42 7.46
CA VAL A 9 -3.08 -6.98 6.08
C VAL A 9 -1.82 -7.41 5.36
N GLN A 10 -1.99 -8.20 4.30
CA GLN A 10 -0.87 -8.61 3.46
C GLN A 10 -0.54 -7.45 2.52
N LEU A 11 0.64 -6.87 2.70
CA LEU A 11 1.23 -5.87 1.81
C LEU A 11 2.21 -6.59 0.89
N THR A 12 2.01 -6.43 -0.41
CA THR A 12 2.91 -7.01 -1.41
C THR A 12 3.49 -5.91 -2.26
N ALA A 13 4.82 -5.76 -2.24
CA ALA A 13 5.57 -4.85 -3.09
C ALA A 13 6.22 -5.65 -4.23
N ALA A 14 5.80 -5.39 -5.46
CA ALA A 14 6.42 -5.95 -6.66
C ALA A 14 7.43 -4.93 -7.23
N VAL A 15 8.68 -5.33 -7.32
CA VAL A 15 9.80 -4.52 -7.82
C VAL A 15 10.15 -4.97 -9.23
N SER A 16 9.99 -4.08 -10.21
CA SER A 16 10.20 -4.38 -11.63
C SER A 16 11.46 -3.70 -12.18
N CYS A 17 12.58 -4.42 -12.12
CA CYS A 17 13.89 -4.00 -12.64
C CYS A 17 14.32 -4.88 -13.83
N GLY A 18 15.20 -4.37 -14.69
CA GLY A 18 15.78 -5.13 -15.81
C GLY A 18 16.77 -6.23 -15.40
N SER A 19 17.17 -6.28 -14.12
CA SER A 19 18.00 -7.30 -13.50
C SER A 19 17.32 -7.86 -12.24
N ASP A 20 17.89 -8.89 -11.61
CA ASP A 20 17.40 -9.40 -10.33
C ASP A 20 17.42 -8.31 -9.24
N PRO A 21 16.25 -7.89 -8.71
CA PRO A 21 16.17 -6.90 -7.63
C PRO A 21 16.46 -7.52 -6.24
N GLY A 22 16.86 -8.78 -6.19
CA GLY A 22 17.29 -9.46 -4.96
C GLY A 22 18.70 -9.07 -4.50
N GLY A 23 19.11 -9.57 -3.34
CA GLY A 23 20.49 -9.45 -2.84
C GLY A 23 20.90 -8.09 -2.27
N GLY A 24 20.02 -7.09 -2.31
CA GLY A 24 20.16 -5.83 -1.56
C GLY A 24 19.57 -5.90 -0.15
N LEU A 25 19.32 -4.74 0.46
CA LEU A 25 18.62 -4.65 1.75
C LEU A 25 17.15 -5.08 1.63
N GLY A 26 16.54 -4.88 0.46
CA GLY A 26 15.15 -5.24 0.16
C GLY A 26 14.20 -4.04 0.15
N VAL A 27 12.93 -4.30 0.47
CA VAL A 27 11.87 -3.30 0.55
C VAL A 27 11.57 -2.99 2.01
N SER A 28 11.72 -1.72 2.39
CA SER A 28 11.34 -1.19 3.69
C SER A 28 9.90 -0.68 3.63
N PHE A 29 9.02 -1.24 4.46
CA PHE A 29 7.65 -0.81 4.61
C PHE A 29 7.56 0.20 5.76
N PHE A 30 6.97 1.36 5.49
CA PHE A 30 6.75 2.43 6.45
C PHE A 30 5.25 2.72 6.58
N ASP A 31 4.77 3.07 7.77
CA ASP A 31 3.48 3.71 7.98
C ASP A 31 3.71 5.17 8.36
N GLY A 32 3.48 6.08 7.40
CA GLY A 32 3.97 7.46 7.53
C GLY A 32 5.50 7.51 7.65
N ASP A 33 6.01 7.90 8.81
CA ASP A 33 7.44 7.98 9.14
C ASP A 33 7.95 6.78 9.96
N GLU A 34 7.05 5.90 10.44
CA GLU A 34 7.40 4.73 11.26
C GLU A 34 7.84 3.57 10.36
N LEU A 35 9.04 3.04 10.57
CA LEU A 35 9.48 1.82 9.90
C LEU A 35 8.76 0.61 10.51
N LEU A 36 7.94 -0.07 9.71
CA LEU A 36 7.25 -1.29 10.10
C LEU A 36 8.21 -2.49 10.04
N GLU A 37 8.76 -2.76 8.86
CA GLU A 37 9.68 -3.86 8.61
C GLU A 37 10.48 -3.65 7.32
N THR A 38 11.66 -4.26 7.22
CA THR A 38 12.39 -4.40 5.96
C THR A 38 12.41 -5.86 5.53
N VAL A 39 11.85 -6.13 4.35
CA VAL A 39 11.70 -7.49 3.80
C VAL A 39 12.60 -7.66 2.57
N PRO A 40 13.39 -8.75 2.51
CA PRO A 40 14.20 -9.04 1.34
C PRO A 40 13.31 -9.32 0.11
N VAL A 41 13.75 -8.87 -1.06
CA VAL A 41 13.06 -9.13 -2.33
C VAL A 41 13.48 -10.51 -2.84
N ALA A 42 12.51 -11.40 -3.07
CA ALA A 42 12.71 -12.71 -3.66
C ALA A 42 11.86 -12.85 -4.92
N GLY A 43 12.49 -13.13 -6.07
CA GLY A 43 11.78 -13.26 -7.34
C GLY A 43 11.03 -11.99 -7.78
N GLY A 44 11.55 -10.80 -7.43
CA GLY A 44 10.92 -9.52 -7.75
C GLY A 44 9.81 -9.10 -6.79
N VAL A 45 9.57 -9.84 -5.70
CA VAL A 45 8.48 -9.54 -4.77
C VAL A 45 8.97 -9.53 -3.31
N ALA A 46 8.48 -8.57 -2.54
CA ALA A 46 8.58 -8.53 -1.08
C ALA A 46 7.17 -8.55 -0.49
N ALA A 47 6.91 -9.44 0.47
CA ALA A 47 5.62 -9.60 1.10
C ALA A 47 5.73 -9.43 2.62
N TYR A 48 4.96 -8.51 3.17
CA TYR A 48 4.92 -8.21 4.60
C TYR A 48 3.48 -8.31 5.12
N ARG A 49 3.30 -8.73 6.37
CA ARG A 49 1.99 -8.75 7.04
C ARG A 49 1.96 -7.65 8.09
N ALA A 50 1.36 -6.51 7.75
CA ALA A 50 1.17 -5.41 8.68
C ALA A 50 -0.09 -5.62 9.52
N THR A 51 -0.05 -5.20 10.79
CA THR A 51 -1.22 -5.10 11.66
C THR A 51 -1.32 -3.69 12.19
N PHE A 52 -2.46 -3.04 11.95
CA PHE A 52 -2.68 -1.67 12.39
C PHE A 52 -3.38 -1.64 13.74
N ALA A 53 -2.81 -0.89 14.69
CA ALA A 53 -3.35 -0.76 16.05
C ALA A 53 -4.42 0.33 16.19
N THR A 54 -4.46 1.28 15.25
CA THR A 54 -5.42 2.41 15.27
C THR A 54 -6.34 2.34 14.06
N SER A 55 -7.59 2.78 14.23
CA SER A 55 -8.49 2.99 13.09
C SER A 55 -8.15 4.30 12.40
N GLY A 56 -8.34 4.36 11.09
CA GLY A 56 -8.06 5.55 10.29
C GLY A 56 -7.44 5.21 8.95
N SER A 57 -7.00 6.25 8.25
CA SER A 57 -6.26 6.12 7.00
C SER A 57 -4.77 5.97 7.31
N HIS A 58 -4.22 4.81 6.96
CA HIS A 58 -2.81 4.47 7.11
C HIS A 58 -2.14 4.52 5.74
N THR A 59 -1.18 5.43 5.55
CA THR A 59 -0.45 5.55 4.29
C THR A 59 0.84 4.77 4.40
N VAL A 60 0.87 3.61 3.75
CA VAL A 60 2.01 2.72 3.76
C VAL A 60 2.92 3.04 2.58
N THR A 61 4.20 3.27 2.84
CA THR A 61 5.23 3.46 1.83
C THR A 61 6.11 2.22 1.77
N ALA A 62 6.21 1.59 0.61
CA ALA A 62 7.16 0.53 0.34
C ALA A 62 8.35 1.11 -0.43
N ALA A 63 9.50 1.26 0.24
CA ALA A 63 10.73 1.77 -0.34
C ALA A 63 11.68 0.62 -0.64
N TYR A 64 11.90 0.34 -1.92
CA TYR A 64 12.99 -0.50 -2.38
C TYR A 64 14.32 0.27 -2.27
N ASN A 65 15.26 -0.27 -1.49
CA ASN A 65 16.52 0.40 -1.17
C ASN A 65 17.55 0.37 -2.31
N GLY A 66 17.24 -0.29 -3.42
CA GLY A 66 18.21 -0.54 -4.49
C GLY A 66 19.15 -1.71 -4.18
N ASN A 67 19.92 -2.09 -5.19
CA ASN A 67 21.08 -2.97 -5.09
C ASN A 67 22.14 -2.52 -6.11
N GLY A 68 23.20 -3.30 -6.31
CA GLY A 68 24.25 -2.95 -7.28
C GLY A 68 23.82 -2.94 -8.76
N ALA A 69 22.62 -3.42 -9.09
CA ALA A 69 22.11 -3.57 -10.46
C ALA A 69 20.78 -2.84 -10.72
N CYS A 70 20.09 -2.41 -9.67
CA CYS A 70 18.77 -1.81 -9.70
C CYS A 70 18.75 -0.62 -8.75
N ASP A 71 18.37 0.55 -9.26
CA ASP A 71 18.24 1.76 -8.46
C ASP A 71 17.16 1.64 -7.37
N ALA A 72 17.31 2.47 -6.34
CA ALA A 72 16.29 2.62 -5.31
C ALA A 72 14.98 3.17 -5.92
N SER A 73 13.85 2.75 -5.38
CA SER A 73 12.51 3.13 -5.87
C SER A 73 11.50 3.01 -4.75
N HIS A 74 10.33 3.63 -4.87
CA HIS A 74 9.28 3.49 -3.85
C HIS A 74 7.88 3.48 -4.46
N GLY A 75 6.93 2.89 -3.74
CA GLY A 75 5.51 2.94 -4.03
C GLY A 75 4.72 3.17 -2.73
N THR A 76 3.51 3.72 -2.84
CA THR A 76 2.65 3.99 -1.68
C THR A 76 1.28 3.37 -1.86
N VAL A 77 0.67 2.95 -0.75
CA VAL A 77 -0.70 2.43 -0.72
C VAL A 77 -1.41 2.93 0.53
N THR A 78 -2.69 3.28 0.40
CA THR A 78 -3.50 3.75 1.53
C THR A 78 -4.44 2.64 2.03
N VAL A 79 -4.31 2.29 3.30
CA VAL A 79 -5.14 1.32 4.02
C VAL A 79 -6.19 2.03 4.86
N GLN A 80 -7.46 1.74 4.61
CA GLN A 80 -8.55 2.23 5.45
C GLN A 80 -8.84 1.21 6.56
N VAL A 81 -8.46 1.53 7.80
CA VAL A 81 -8.64 0.65 8.95
C VAL A 81 -9.87 1.06 9.75
N SER A 82 -10.87 0.18 9.81
CA SER A 82 -12.10 0.35 10.58
C SER A 82 -11.90 -0.13 12.03
N PRO A 83 -12.49 0.52 13.04
CA PRO A 83 -12.37 0.05 14.42
C PRO A 83 -12.98 -1.34 14.60
N SER A 84 -12.33 -2.18 15.40
CA SER A 84 -12.81 -3.51 15.76
C SER A 84 -14.08 -3.38 16.62
N GLY A 85 -15.25 -3.43 16.00
CA GLY A 85 -16.55 -3.40 16.70
C GLY A 85 -17.62 -2.50 16.09
N SER A 86 -17.31 -1.69 15.07
CA SER A 86 -18.36 -1.00 14.32
C SER A 86 -18.84 -1.90 13.19
N SER A 87 -19.89 -2.70 13.47
CA SER A 87 -20.85 -3.01 12.42
C SER A 87 -21.23 -1.68 11.75
N PRO A 88 -21.26 -1.56 10.41
CA PRO A 88 -21.88 -0.39 9.82
C PRO A 88 -23.33 -0.46 10.25
N SER A 89 -23.71 0.29 11.28
CA SER A 89 -25.11 0.52 11.62
C SER A 89 -25.70 1.20 10.40
N ALA A 90 -26.33 0.37 9.57
CA ALA A 90 -27.06 0.79 8.40
C ALA A 90 -27.94 1.97 8.81
N PRO A 91 -27.91 3.12 8.10
CA PRO A 91 -28.96 4.09 8.28
C PRO A 91 -30.29 3.36 7.97
N PRO A 92 -31.35 3.49 8.78
CA PRO A 92 -32.65 3.01 8.37
C PRO A 92 -33.06 3.83 7.14
N LEU A 93 -32.83 3.29 5.94
CA LEU A 93 -33.30 3.92 4.70
C LEU A 93 -34.80 3.64 4.57
N LEU A 94 -35.59 4.41 5.32
CA LEU A 94 -36.94 4.75 4.89
C LEU A 94 -36.81 5.75 3.74
N GLY A 95 -36.74 5.21 2.54
CA GLY A 95 -37.19 5.80 1.29
C GLY A 95 -36.55 7.12 0.85
N LEU A 96 -35.73 7.07 -0.19
CA LEU A 96 -35.78 8.06 -1.28
C LEU A 96 -35.17 7.45 -2.56
N PRO A 97 -35.86 7.54 -3.71
CA PRO A 97 -35.33 7.07 -4.98
C PRO A 97 -34.41 8.12 -5.62
N ASP A 98 -33.29 7.61 -6.13
CA ASP A 98 -32.46 8.11 -7.22
C ASP A 98 -31.53 9.33 -6.98
N VAL A 99 -30.33 9.18 -7.55
CA VAL A 99 -29.28 10.18 -7.82
C VAL A 99 -28.25 10.48 -6.73
N CYS A 100 -27.12 9.76 -6.79
CA CYS A 100 -25.82 10.44 -6.91
C CYS A 100 -24.86 9.58 -7.76
N LEU A 101 -25.21 9.49 -9.05
CA LEU A 101 -24.31 9.11 -10.12
C LEU A 101 -23.32 10.27 -10.32
N LEU A 102 -22.19 10.29 -9.61
CA LEU A 102 -21.10 11.20 -9.95
C LEU A 102 -19.75 10.52 -9.78
N ALA A 103 -19.18 10.17 -10.92
CA ALA A 103 -17.79 9.83 -11.11
C ALA A 103 -16.88 10.82 -10.35
N CYS A 104 -16.11 10.31 -9.40
CA CYS A 104 -14.87 10.93 -8.96
C CYS A 104 -13.78 9.96 -9.44
N GLY A 105 -13.26 10.13 -10.65
CA GLY A 105 -12.25 11.16 -10.88
C GLY A 105 -10.88 10.53 -10.60
N GLY A 106 -10.53 9.50 -11.38
CA GLY A 106 -9.22 8.88 -11.34
C GLY A 106 -8.18 9.87 -11.83
N VAL A 107 -7.55 10.57 -10.87
CA VAL A 107 -6.33 11.34 -11.10
C VAL A 107 -5.26 10.72 -10.21
N PHE A 108 -4.51 9.78 -10.78
CA PHE A 108 -3.15 9.55 -10.33
C PHE A 108 -2.28 9.90 -11.53
N GLY A 109 -1.81 11.15 -11.53
CA GLY A 109 -0.75 11.58 -12.40
C GLY A 109 0.53 10.86 -11.98
N PHE A 110 0.99 9.93 -12.79
CA PHE A 110 2.37 9.45 -12.75
C PHE A 110 3.19 10.40 -13.60
N GLY A 111 3.54 11.53 -12.99
CA GLY A 111 4.67 12.33 -13.42
C GLY A 111 5.81 12.11 -12.44
N VAL A 112 6.66 11.12 -12.71
CA VAL A 112 8.06 11.19 -12.27
C VAL A 112 8.92 10.83 -13.47
N GLY A 113 9.66 11.83 -13.95
CA GLY A 113 10.75 11.64 -14.90
C GLY A 113 11.78 10.69 -14.31
N ASP A 114 12.31 9.83 -15.17
CA ASP A 114 13.47 8.97 -14.92
C ASP A 114 13.28 7.96 -13.77
N ILE A 115 12.19 7.19 -13.80
CA ILE A 115 12.05 5.96 -13.00
C ILE A 115 12.68 4.79 -13.77
N HIS A 116 13.80 4.26 -13.29
CA HIS A 116 14.42 3.04 -13.85
C HIS A 116 13.76 1.73 -13.36
N ASN A 117 12.86 1.79 -12.35
CA ASN A 117 12.25 0.62 -11.72
C ASN A 117 10.89 0.96 -11.07
N ASN A 118 9.83 0.22 -11.38
CA ASN A 118 8.49 0.45 -10.84
C ASN A 118 8.22 -0.43 -9.61
N VAL A 119 7.67 0.16 -8.54
CA VAL A 119 7.20 -0.57 -7.34
C VAL A 119 5.67 -0.49 -7.27
N ASP A 120 5.00 -1.63 -7.45
CA ASP A 120 3.54 -1.77 -7.28
C ASP A 120 3.23 -2.35 -5.89
N VAL A 121 2.41 -1.66 -5.10
CA VAL A 121 2.01 -2.10 -3.76
C VAL A 121 0.51 -2.39 -3.72
N ARG A 122 0.15 -3.62 -3.37
CA ARG A 122 -1.26 -4.07 -3.28
C ARG A 122 -1.55 -4.91 -2.05
#